data_AF-A0A9Y2F3H6-F1
#
_entry.id   AF-A0A9Y2F3H6-F1
#
_cell.length_a   1.000
_cell.length_b   1.000
_cell.length_c   1.000
_cell.angle_alpha   90.00
_cell.angle_beta   90.00
_cell.angle_gamma   90.00
#
_symmetry.space_group_name_H-M   'P 1'
#
loop_
_entity.id
_entity.type
_entity.pdbx_description
1 polymer ?
#
loop_
_entity_poly.entity_id
_entity_poly.type
_entity_poly.pdbx_seq_one_letter_code
_entity_poly.pdbx_strand_id
1 'polypeptide(L)'
;MDARQIETRLDIFAKDAGIVPVPPYYIWGEFRIELNGKSLYSDEAHEYCRACADALLAKVLPLLPEDERDDHRVSATELNHEDTPKNCMICGALLDYALNEYGVATELNHYRAYPLTGDLHPGDAFHIARMLEAAPNDRAVLRFGRNAIKSLPVTAGAPQAS
;
A
#
# COMPACT_ATOMS: atom_id res chain seq x y z
N MET A 1 21.51 -10.64 -10.60
CA MET A 1 20.14 -10.15 -10.40
C MET A 1 20.12 -8.64 -10.53
N ASP A 2 19.48 -8.17 -11.60
CA ASP A 2 19.10 -6.77 -11.80
C ASP A 2 17.85 -6.41 -10.96
N ALA A 3 17.44 -5.14 -10.96
CA ALA A 3 16.31 -4.65 -10.16
C ALA A 3 15.02 -5.41 -10.49
N ARG A 4 14.70 -5.53 -11.79
CA ARG A 4 13.47 -6.14 -12.27
C ARG A 4 13.34 -7.59 -11.85
N GLN A 5 14.43 -8.36 -11.91
CA GLN A 5 14.44 -9.75 -11.46
C GLN A 5 14.19 -9.88 -9.95
N ILE A 6 14.72 -8.95 -9.15
CA ILE A 6 14.51 -8.94 -7.70
C ILE A 6 13.07 -8.55 -7.38
N GLU A 7 12.61 -7.45 -7.97
CA GLU A 7 11.23 -6.93 -7.86
C GLU A 7 10.21 -8.02 -8.18
N THR A 8 10.31 -8.62 -9.37
CA THR A 8 9.39 -9.68 -9.82
C THR A 8 9.37 -10.85 -8.84
N ARG A 9 10.53 -11.25 -8.32
CA ARG A 9 10.61 -12.40 -7.40
C ARG A 9 9.98 -12.10 -6.03
N LEU A 10 10.16 -10.90 -5.51
CA LEU A 10 9.54 -10.45 -4.25
C LEU A 10 8.02 -10.28 -4.41
N ASP A 11 7.59 -9.69 -5.53
CA ASP A 11 6.17 -9.50 -5.85
C ASP A 11 5.43 -10.84 -6.02
N ILE A 12 6.02 -11.81 -6.72
CA ILE A 12 5.48 -13.17 -6.82
C ILE A 12 5.36 -13.81 -5.43
N PHE A 13 6.41 -13.74 -4.61
CA PHE A 13 6.37 -14.30 -3.26
C PHE A 13 5.25 -13.66 -2.41
N ALA A 14 5.10 -12.33 -2.47
CA ALA A 14 4.04 -11.64 -1.77
C ALA A 14 2.65 -12.13 -2.23
N LYS A 15 2.44 -12.20 -3.55
CA LYS A 15 1.17 -12.65 -4.16
C LYS A 15 0.83 -14.10 -3.84
N ASP A 16 1.81 -15.00 -3.93
CA ASP A 16 1.64 -16.42 -3.60
C ASP A 16 1.29 -16.62 -2.11
N ALA A 17 1.75 -15.73 -1.25
CA ALA A 17 1.41 -15.70 0.18
C ALA A 17 0.09 -14.95 0.49
N GLY A 18 -0.67 -14.54 -0.54
CA GLY A 18 -1.99 -13.94 -0.39
C GLY A 18 -2.01 -12.41 -0.29
N ILE A 19 -0.88 -11.73 -0.54
CA ILE A 19 -0.88 -10.26 -0.64
C ILE A 19 -1.54 -9.86 -1.95
N VAL A 20 -2.74 -9.29 -1.85
CA VAL A 20 -3.51 -8.77 -2.98
C VAL A 20 -3.84 -7.30 -2.69
N PRO A 21 -2.96 -6.36 -3.11
CA PRO A 21 -3.23 -4.94 -2.99
C PRO A 21 -4.48 -4.58 -3.79
N VAL A 22 -5.33 -3.71 -3.25
CA VAL A 22 -6.51 -3.20 -3.95
C VAL A 22 -6.29 -1.76 -4.40
N PRO A 23 -6.91 -1.31 -5.51
CA PRO A 23 -6.72 0.07 -5.95
C PRO A 23 -7.14 1.08 -4.86
N PRO A 24 -6.35 2.15 -4.64
CA PRO A 24 -6.67 3.20 -3.68
C PRO A 24 -7.72 4.17 -4.24
N TYR A 25 -8.56 4.65 -3.34
CA TYR A 25 -9.57 5.67 -3.62
C TYR A 25 -9.59 6.69 -2.48
N TYR A 26 -9.90 7.93 -2.83
CA TYR A 26 -10.23 8.99 -1.88
C TYR A 26 -11.66 9.48 -2.14
N ILE A 27 -12.16 10.28 -1.20
CA ILE A 27 -13.45 10.97 -1.33
C ILE A 27 -13.14 12.45 -1.57
N TRP A 28 -13.59 12.98 -2.71
CA TRP A 28 -13.58 14.41 -2.96
C TRP A 28 -14.53 15.12 -2.01
N GLY A 29 -14.15 16.34 -1.62
CA GLY A 29 -14.90 17.12 -0.65
C GLY A 29 -14.61 16.66 0.78
N GLU A 30 -14.05 17.57 1.57
CA GLU A 30 -13.84 17.34 3.00
C GLU A 30 -15.19 17.37 3.73
N PHE A 31 -15.40 16.40 4.62
CA PHE A 31 -16.52 16.43 5.53
C PHE A 31 -16.12 16.02 6.93
N ARG A 32 -16.78 16.63 7.92
CA ARG A 32 -16.71 16.23 9.32
C ARG A 32 -18.09 16.33 9.96
N ILE A 33 -18.68 15.18 10.28
CA ILE A 33 -20.05 15.08 10.79
C ILE A 33 -20.07 14.25 12.07
N GLU A 34 -20.64 14.81 13.14
CA GLU A 34 -20.89 14.09 14.38
C GLU A 34 -22.26 13.41 14.33
N LEU A 35 -22.29 12.08 14.43
CA LEU A 35 -23.51 11.28 14.41
C LEU A 35 -23.50 10.24 15.52
N ASN A 36 -24.47 10.32 16.44
CA ASN A 36 -24.62 9.39 17.57
C ASN A 36 -23.32 9.23 18.39
N GLY A 37 -22.60 10.34 18.63
CA GLY A 37 -21.32 10.34 19.35
C GLY A 37 -20.13 9.76 18.57
N LYS A 38 -20.27 9.57 17.25
CA LYS A 38 -19.19 9.16 16.36
C LYS A 38 -18.91 10.27 15.35
N SER A 39 -17.63 10.61 15.18
CA SER A 39 -17.16 11.49 14.11
C SER A 39 -17.02 10.68 12.81
N LEU A 40 -17.76 11.07 11.77
CA LEU A 40 -17.52 10.68 10.39
C LEU A 40 -16.65 11.76 9.77
N TYR A 41 -15.44 11.41 9.37
CA TYR A 41 -14.46 12.36 8.85
C TYR A 41 -13.73 11.76 7.66
N SER A 42 -13.62 12.55 6.60
CA SER A 42 -12.71 12.31 5.48
C SER A 42 -12.21 13.65 4.96
N ASP A 43 -10.93 13.69 4.61
CA ASP A 43 -10.34 14.69 3.74
C ASP A 43 -9.76 13.98 2.51
N GLU A 44 -9.15 14.73 1.59
CA GLU A 44 -8.59 14.20 0.35
C GLU A 44 -7.23 13.51 0.54
N ALA A 45 -6.64 13.57 1.74
CA ALA A 45 -5.43 12.82 2.09
C ALA A 45 -5.76 11.40 2.59
N HIS A 46 -7.02 11.14 2.96
CA HIS A 46 -7.44 9.81 3.37
C HIS A 46 -7.71 8.88 2.19
N GLU A 47 -7.26 7.65 2.37
CA GLU A 47 -7.44 6.62 1.38
C GLU A 47 -8.14 5.37 1.89
N TYR A 48 -8.84 4.76 0.95
CA TYR A 48 -9.74 3.66 1.19
C TYR A 48 -9.67 2.65 0.06
N CYS A 49 -10.07 1.42 0.35
CA CYS A 49 -10.57 0.56 -0.72
C CYS A 49 -11.93 1.09 -1.19
N ARG A 50 -12.29 0.84 -2.44
CA ARG A 50 -13.53 1.36 -3.05
C ARG A 50 -14.77 1.11 -2.20
N ALA A 51 -14.94 -0.11 -1.70
CA ALA A 51 -16.11 -0.49 -0.92
C ALA A 51 -16.24 0.33 0.39
N CYS A 52 -15.11 0.65 1.02
CA CYS A 52 -15.10 1.47 2.23
C CYS A 52 -15.40 2.95 1.92
N ALA A 53 -14.83 3.50 0.84
CA ALA A 53 -15.14 4.84 0.39
C ALA A 53 -16.62 5.00 0.03
N ASP A 54 -17.16 4.10 -0.79
CA ASP A 54 -18.57 4.11 -1.22
C ASP A 54 -19.51 4.01 -0.01
N ALA A 55 -19.21 3.11 0.94
CA ALA A 55 -20.04 2.94 2.14
C ALA A 55 -20.01 4.16 3.06
N LEU A 56 -18.84 4.80 3.23
CA LEU A 56 -18.72 6.03 4.00
C LEU A 56 -19.47 7.17 3.33
N LEU A 57 -19.27 7.38 2.03
CA LEU A 57 -19.94 8.44 1.27
C LEU A 57 -21.47 8.26 1.26
N ALA A 58 -21.96 7.04 1.03
CA ALA A 58 -23.40 6.73 1.06
C ALA A 58 -24.04 7.05 2.43
N LYS A 59 -23.28 6.94 3.52
CA LYS A 59 -23.74 7.30 4.87
C LYS A 59 -23.73 8.81 5.11
N VAL A 60 -22.83 9.53 4.46
CA VAL A 60 -22.58 10.97 4.63
C VAL A 60 -23.50 11.82 3.75
N LEU A 61 -23.73 11.42 2.49
CA LEU A 61 -24.53 12.20 1.53
C LEU A 61 -25.92 12.63 2.08
N PRO A 62 -26.71 11.77 2.76
CA PRO A 62 -28.01 12.17 3.31
C PRO A 62 -27.93 13.20 4.43
N LEU A 63 -26.75 13.37 5.05
CA LEU A 63 -26.50 14.28 6.17
C LEU A 63 -25.96 15.65 5.71
N LEU A 64 -25.51 15.75 4.47
CA LEU A 64 -25.03 16.99 3.87
C LEU A 64 -26.20 17.83 3.30
N PRO A 65 -26.06 19.18 3.27
CA PRO A 65 -26.92 20.06 2.51
C PRO A 65 -27.04 19.59 1.05
N GLU A 66 -28.24 19.70 0.46
CA GLU A 66 -28.50 19.15 -0.87
C GLU A 66 -27.61 19.76 -1.96
N ASP A 67 -27.30 21.05 -1.84
CA ASP A 67 -26.42 21.82 -2.72
C ASP A 67 -24.92 21.48 -2.58
N GLU A 68 -24.50 20.82 -1.51
CA GLU A 68 -23.11 20.40 -1.29
C GLU A 68 -22.85 18.93 -1.70
N ARG A 69 -23.91 18.14 -1.95
CA ARG A 69 -23.77 16.70 -2.23
C ARG A 69 -23.00 16.40 -3.50
N ASP A 70 -23.18 17.22 -4.53
CA ASP A 70 -22.54 17.01 -5.84
C ASP A 70 -21.02 17.24 -5.82
N ASP A 71 -20.52 17.96 -4.81
CA ASP A 71 -19.08 18.14 -4.59
C ASP A 71 -18.41 16.89 -4.01
N HIS A 72 -19.20 15.94 -3.51
CA HIS A 72 -18.70 14.74 -2.84
C HIS A 72 -18.80 13.49 -3.71
N ARG A 73 -17.66 12.92 -4.07
CA ARG A 73 -17.59 11.72 -4.92
C ARG A 73 -16.37 10.86 -4.61
N VAL A 74 -16.51 9.55 -4.79
CA VAL A 74 -15.37 8.63 -4.73
C VAL A 74 -14.57 8.73 -6.03
N SER A 75 -13.25 8.81 -5.94
CA SER A 75 -12.35 8.82 -7.10
C SER A 75 -11.10 8.00 -6.84
N ALA A 76 -10.55 7.41 -7.90
CA ALA A 76 -9.29 6.67 -7.80
C ALA A 76 -8.13 7.64 -7.55
N THR A 77 -7.18 7.24 -6.70
CA THR A 77 -5.95 8.00 -6.49
C THR A 77 -4.96 7.72 -7.63
N GLU A 78 -4.16 8.73 -7.98
CA GLU A 78 -2.96 8.51 -8.78
C GLU A 78 -1.91 7.75 -7.97
N LEU A 79 -1.37 6.67 -8.52
CA LEU A 79 -0.47 5.79 -7.77
C LEU A 79 0.91 6.40 -7.49
N ASN A 80 1.35 7.41 -8.25
CA ASN A 80 2.76 7.82 -8.36
C ASN A 80 3.19 8.99 -7.45
N HIS A 81 2.34 9.41 -6.52
CA HIS A 81 2.58 10.62 -5.72
C HIS A 81 2.97 10.33 -4.26
N GLU A 82 3.30 9.08 -3.93
CA GLU A 82 3.30 8.63 -2.53
C GLU A 82 4.65 8.60 -1.86
N ASP A 83 4.64 8.98 -0.59
CA ASP A 83 5.79 8.95 0.32
C ASP A 83 5.75 7.80 1.34
N THR A 84 4.62 7.10 1.46
CA THR A 84 4.41 6.03 2.45
C THR A 84 3.53 4.88 1.92
N PRO A 85 3.64 3.66 2.49
CA PRO A 85 2.73 2.56 2.21
C PRO A 85 1.30 2.85 2.65
N LYS A 86 0.34 2.30 1.91
CA LYS A 86 -1.08 2.64 2.06
C LYS A 86 -1.92 1.47 2.53
N ASN A 87 -2.67 1.68 3.59
CA ASN A 87 -3.73 0.80 4.04
C ASN A 87 -5.05 1.56 4.04
N CYS A 88 -6.15 0.87 3.71
CA CYS A 88 -7.48 1.44 3.83
C CYS A 88 -7.72 1.92 5.26
N MET A 89 -8.04 3.20 5.42
CA MET A 89 -8.24 3.84 6.73
C MET A 89 -9.41 3.25 7.55
N ILE A 90 -10.28 2.45 6.91
CA ILE A 90 -11.42 1.78 7.57
C ILE A 90 -11.13 0.31 7.86
N CYS A 91 -10.73 -0.47 6.85
CA CYS A 91 -10.62 -1.92 6.99
C CYS A 91 -9.18 -2.44 7.11
N GLY A 92 -8.17 -1.57 6.98
CA GLY A 92 -6.76 -1.93 7.04
C GLY A 92 -6.24 -2.71 5.83
N ALA A 93 -7.06 -2.98 4.81
CA ALA A 93 -6.62 -3.66 3.59
C ALA A 93 -5.45 -2.91 2.94
N LEU A 94 -4.44 -3.64 2.50
CA LEU A 94 -3.31 -3.08 1.76
C LEU A 94 -3.82 -2.49 0.44
N LEU A 95 -3.47 -1.23 0.19
CA LEU A 95 -3.76 -0.54 -1.05
C LEU A 95 -2.56 -0.65 -1.99
N ASP A 96 -2.81 -0.68 -3.29
CA ASP A 96 -1.76 -0.55 -4.29
C ASP A 96 -1.23 0.89 -4.29
N TYR A 97 0.07 1.05 -4.52
CA TYR A 97 0.72 2.35 -4.51
C TYR A 97 2.05 2.27 -5.26
N ALA A 98 2.54 3.42 -5.74
CA ALA A 98 3.88 3.57 -6.27
C ALA A 98 4.63 4.67 -5.50
N LEU A 99 5.88 4.40 -5.16
CA LEU A 99 6.70 5.36 -4.43
C LEU A 99 7.31 6.37 -5.39
N ASN A 100 7.41 7.61 -4.95
CA ASN A 100 8.32 8.59 -5.55
C ASN A 100 9.73 8.46 -4.94
N GLU A 101 10.69 9.27 -5.42
CA GLU A 101 12.08 9.24 -4.92
C GLU A 101 12.17 9.54 -3.41
N TYR A 102 11.32 10.43 -2.90
CA TYR A 102 11.27 10.77 -1.47
C TYR A 102 10.72 9.59 -0.65
N GLY A 103 9.65 8.94 -1.13
CA GLY A 103 9.09 7.75 -0.51
C GLY A 103 10.10 6.61 -0.41
N VAL A 104 10.87 6.37 -1.48
CA VAL A 104 11.99 5.40 -1.43
C VAL A 104 13.02 5.75 -0.35
N ALA A 105 13.38 7.02 -0.21
CA ALA A 105 14.34 7.46 0.80
C ALA A 105 13.80 7.28 2.23
N THR A 106 12.52 7.57 2.45
CA THR A 106 11.82 7.36 3.72
C THR A 106 11.77 5.88 4.09
N GLU A 107 11.39 5.01 3.15
CA GLU A 107 11.37 3.56 3.35
C GLU A 107 12.77 3.00 3.65
N LEU A 108 13.81 3.45 2.93
CA LEU A 108 15.18 3.05 3.23
C LEU A 108 15.60 3.46 4.65
N ASN A 109 15.18 4.64 5.12
CA ASN A 109 15.47 5.06 6.49
C ASN A 109 14.67 4.24 7.51
N HIS A 110 13.42 3.90 7.21
CA HIS A 110 12.61 3.00 8.03
C HIS A 110 13.32 1.65 8.24
N TYR A 111 13.70 0.95 7.16
CA TYR A 111 14.37 -0.35 7.27
C TYR A 111 15.79 -0.28 7.83
N ARG A 112 16.43 0.89 7.85
CA ARG A 112 17.69 1.09 8.60
C ARG A 112 17.44 1.18 10.10
N ALA A 113 16.38 1.86 10.52
CA ALA A 113 15.99 1.98 11.92
C ALA A 113 15.37 0.68 12.46
N TYR A 114 14.64 -0.04 11.60
CA TYR A 114 13.94 -1.28 11.91
C TYR A 114 14.34 -2.36 10.89
N PRO A 115 15.52 -2.98 11.05
CA PRO A 115 15.99 -4.00 10.11
C PRO A 115 15.07 -5.21 10.07
N LEU A 116 14.95 -5.83 8.89
CA LEU A 116 14.28 -7.12 8.72
C LEU A 116 14.94 -8.18 9.62
N THR A 117 14.14 -8.93 10.36
CA THR A 117 14.61 -10.03 11.21
C THR A 117 13.94 -11.34 10.85
N GLY A 118 14.72 -12.41 10.66
CA GLY A 118 14.19 -13.74 10.34
C GLY A 118 13.73 -13.88 8.89
N ASP A 119 12.70 -14.69 8.70
CA ASP A 119 12.07 -14.92 7.40
C ASP A 119 11.34 -13.67 6.92
N LEU A 120 11.43 -13.38 5.62
CA LEU A 120 10.82 -12.20 5.03
C LEU A 120 9.29 -12.29 5.09
N HIS A 121 8.66 -11.32 5.73
CA HIS A 121 7.20 -11.22 5.73
C HIS A 121 6.68 -10.85 4.33
N PRO A 122 5.58 -11.44 3.85
CA PRO A 122 5.02 -11.13 2.53
C PRO A 122 4.73 -9.65 2.28
N GLY A 123 4.27 -8.94 3.31
CA GLY A 123 4.04 -7.48 3.23
C GLY A 123 5.34 -6.71 2.95
N ASP A 124 6.43 -7.03 3.67
CA ASP A 124 7.73 -6.40 3.44
C ASP A 124 8.25 -6.72 2.04
N ALA A 125 8.03 -7.93 1.54
CA ALA A 125 8.39 -8.30 0.17
C ALA A 125 7.67 -7.41 -0.87
N PHE A 126 6.38 -7.17 -0.69
CA PHE A 126 5.62 -6.25 -1.54
C PHE A 126 6.18 -4.82 -1.46
N HIS A 127 6.40 -4.29 -0.26
CA HIS A 127 6.94 -2.94 -0.07
C HIS A 127 8.32 -2.77 -0.73
N ILE A 128 9.20 -3.76 -0.60
CA ILE A 128 10.52 -3.74 -1.21
C ILE A 128 10.44 -3.83 -2.74
N ALA A 129 9.47 -4.56 -3.29
CA ALA A 129 9.22 -4.57 -4.73
C ALA A 129 8.83 -3.17 -5.23
N ARG A 130 7.94 -2.44 -4.53
CA ARG A 130 7.60 -1.05 -4.86
C ARG A 130 8.81 -0.11 -4.82
N MET A 131 9.72 -0.30 -3.86
CA MET A 131 10.98 0.47 -3.81
C MET A 131 11.88 0.20 -5.02
N LEU A 132 12.00 -1.06 -5.44
CA LEU A 132 12.81 -1.46 -6.60
C LEU A 132 12.24 -0.95 -7.92
N GLU A 133 10.92 -0.92 -8.05
CA GLU A 133 10.22 -0.34 -9.20
C GLU A 133 10.46 1.17 -9.30
N ALA A 134 10.36 1.88 -8.18
CA ALA A 134 10.54 3.34 -8.12
C ALA A 134 12.00 3.78 -8.32
N ALA A 135 12.97 3.02 -7.80
CA ALA A 135 14.39 3.38 -7.84
C ALA A 135 15.29 2.20 -8.30
N PRO A 136 15.12 1.69 -9.53
CA PRO A 136 15.77 0.47 -10.01
C PRO A 136 17.30 0.59 -10.12
N ASN A 137 17.81 1.82 -10.23
CA ASN A 137 19.24 2.09 -10.34
C ASN A 137 19.88 2.53 -9.01
N ASP A 138 19.10 2.69 -7.93
CA ASP A 138 19.64 3.06 -6.63
C ASP A 138 20.42 1.89 -6.01
N ARG A 139 21.68 2.14 -5.66
CA ARG A 139 22.59 1.10 -5.15
C ARG A 139 22.16 0.59 -3.77
N ALA A 140 21.59 1.44 -2.93
CA ALA A 140 21.12 1.06 -1.61
C ALA A 140 19.86 0.20 -1.71
N VAL A 141 18.89 0.57 -2.56
CA VAL A 141 17.69 -0.22 -2.84
C VAL A 141 18.05 -1.58 -3.44
N LEU A 142 18.91 -1.61 -4.45
CA LEU A 142 19.40 -2.86 -5.04
C LEU A 142 20.07 -3.78 -4.02
N ARG A 143 20.90 -3.22 -3.14
CA ARG A 143 21.56 -3.98 -2.07
C ARG A 143 20.53 -4.52 -1.08
N PHE A 144 19.53 -3.71 -0.72
CA PHE A 144 18.47 -4.09 0.20
C PHE A 144 17.60 -5.21 -0.38
N GLY A 145 17.12 -5.06 -1.62
CA GLY A 145 16.34 -6.10 -2.31
C GLY A 145 17.11 -7.42 -2.45
N ARG A 146 18.41 -7.38 -2.76
CA ARG A 146 19.25 -8.60 -2.79
C ARG A 146 19.35 -9.29 -1.44
N ASN A 147 19.35 -8.54 -0.34
CA ASN A 147 19.36 -9.10 1.00
C ASN A 147 17.99 -9.69 1.34
N ALA A 148 16.90 -9.01 0.99
CA ALA A 148 15.53 -9.51 1.18
C ALA A 148 15.32 -10.87 0.50
N ILE A 149 15.81 -11.05 -0.73
CA ILE A 149 15.75 -12.34 -1.43
C ILE A 149 16.41 -13.49 -0.64
N LYS A 150 17.49 -13.22 0.09
CA LYS A 150 18.17 -14.25 0.90
C LYS A 150 17.37 -14.65 2.14
N SER A 151 16.48 -13.77 2.59
CA SER A 151 15.58 -13.99 3.72
C SER A 151 14.24 -14.59 3.29
N LEU A 152 14.03 -14.88 2.01
CA LEU A 152 12.83 -15.60 1.58
C LEU A 152 12.79 -16.97 2.26
N PRO A 153 11.62 -17.41 2.77
CA PRO A 153 11.47 -18.73 3.36
C PRO A 153 11.92 -19.80 2.37
N VAL A 154 12.72 -20.76 2.83
CA VAL A 154 12.99 -21.96 2.05
C VAL A 154 11.69 -22.76 2.03
N THR A 155 11.03 -22.85 0.87
CA THR A 155 9.82 -23.65 0.72
C THR A 155 10.09 -25.09 1.13
N ALA A 156 9.46 -25.53 2.23
CA ALA A 156 9.41 -26.94 2.61
C ALA A 156 8.47 -27.66 1.64
N GLY A 157 8.98 -28.13 0.49
CA GLY A 157 8.18 -28.94 -0.42
C GLY A 157 8.59 -28.85 -1.88
N ALA A 158 9.75 -29.40 -2.23
CA ALA A 158 9.87 -30.10 -3.51
C ALA A 158 9.62 -31.59 -3.22
N PRO A 159 8.58 -32.24 -3.78
CA PRO A 159 8.49 -33.69 -3.71
C PRO A 159 9.74 -34.26 -4.40
N GLN A 160 10.53 -35.05 -3.67
CA GLN A 160 11.56 -35.86 -4.30
C GLN A 160 10.84 -36.83 -5.23
N ALA A 161 11.04 -36.67 -6.53
CA ALA A 161 10.62 -37.64 -7.52
C ALA A 161 11.26 -38.98 -7.16
N SER A 162 10.41 -39.96 -6.84
CA SER A 162 10.77 -41.38 -6.77
C SER A 162 10.51 -42.01 -8.13
#